data_AF-A0A660TQ14-F1
#
_entry.id   AF-A0A660TQ14-F1
#
_cell.length_a   1.000
_cell.length_b   1.000
_cell.length_c   1.000
_cell.angle_alpha   90.00
_cell.angle_beta   90.00
_cell.angle_gamma   90.00
#
_symmetry.space_group_name_H-M   'P 1'
#
loop_
_entity.id
_entity.type
_entity.pdbx_description
1 polymer ?
#
loop_
_entity_poly.entity_id
_entity_poly.type
_entity_poly.pdbx_seq_one_letter_code
_entity_poly.pdbx_strand_id
1 'polypeptide(L)' 'MKSFVFVSNRKNAGKTTVIMGLAKALSDKKIGYMKPFGERVVYKKKRLWDYDAAAMTRIFK' A
#
# COMPACT_ATOMS: atom_id res chain seq x y z
N MET A 1 7.47 12.70 12.65
CA MET A 1 6.36 12.28 11.76
C MET A 1 5.47 11.29 12.51
N LYS A 2 4.15 11.36 12.32
CA LYS A 2 3.24 10.32 12.86
C LYS A 2 3.17 9.17 11.86
N SER A 3 3.27 7.94 12.34
CA SER A 3 3.23 6.71 11.53
C SER A 3 2.09 5.81 12.01
N PHE A 4 1.47 5.11 11.05
CA PHE A 4 0.51 4.05 11.32
C PHE A 4 1.13 2.72 10.87
N VAL A 5 1.09 1.71 11.74
CA VAL A 5 1.59 0.37 11.43
C VAL A 5 0.41 -0.59 11.42
N PHE A 6 0.22 -1.27 10.30
CA PHE A 6 -0.89 -2.20 10.09
C PHE A 6 -0.37 -3.64 10.00
N VAL A 7 -0.90 -4.53 10.85
CA VAL A 7 -0.52 -5.94 10.92
C VAL A 7 -1.77 -6.82 10.99
N SER A 8 -1.67 -8.08 10.57
CA SER A 8 -2.73 -9.08 10.75
C SER A 8 -2.14 -10.46 10.61
N ASN A 9 -2.62 -11.39 11.44
CA ASN A 9 -2.23 -12.80 11.45
C ASN A 9 -2.97 -13.64 10.39
N ARG A 10 -3.94 -13.05 9.66
CA ARG A 10 -4.71 -13.72 8.61
C ARG A 10 -4.30 -13.21 7.22
N LYS A 11 -4.04 -14.12 6.28
CA LYS A 11 -3.90 -13.78 4.85
C LYS A 11 -5.21 -13.20 4.32
N ASN A 12 -5.14 -12.22 3.43
CA ASN A 12 -6.31 -11.55 2.84
C ASN A 12 -7.27 -10.87 3.84
N ALA A 13 -6.79 -10.42 5.01
CA ALA A 13 -7.61 -9.69 5.99
C ALA A 13 -8.08 -8.28 5.56
N GLY A 14 -7.85 -7.87 4.31
CA GLY A 14 -8.26 -6.56 3.82
C GLY A 14 -7.39 -5.38 4.27
N LYS A 15 -6.19 -5.63 4.83
CA LYS A 15 -5.24 -4.59 5.29
C LYS A 15 -5.01 -3.50 4.24
N THR A 16 -4.69 -3.91 3.01
CA THR A 16 -4.43 -2.97 1.90
C THR A 16 -5.63 -2.07 1.63
N THR A 17 -6.84 -2.62 1.59
CA THR A 17 -8.08 -1.85 1.35
C THR A 17 -8.32 -0.82 2.45
N VAL A 18 -8.09 -1.19 3.72
CA VAL A 18 -8.23 -0.26 4.85
C VAL A 18 -7.20 0.88 4.75
N ILE A 19 -5.93 0.55 4.44
CA ILE A 19 -4.88 1.56 4.24
C ILE A 19 -5.24 2.50 3.10
N MET A 20 -5.72 1.98 1.97
CA MET A 20 -6.15 2.78 0.82
C MET A 20 -7.31 3.73 1.19
N GLY A 21 -8.31 3.22 1.92
CA GLY A 21 -9.43 4.03 2.39
C GLY A 21 -8.99 5.15 3.33
N LEU A 22 -8.11 4.84 4.28
CA LEU A 22 -7.57 5.81 5.23
C LEU A 22 -6.72 6.87 4.51
N ALA A 23 -5.89 6.44 3.56
CA ALA A 23 -5.05 7.34 2.76
C ALA A 23 -5.90 8.29 1.91
N LYS A 24 -6.99 7.78 1.31
CA LYS A 24 -7.94 8.60 0.55
C LYS A 24 -8.70 9.58 1.44
N ALA A 25 -9.12 9.16 2.64
CA ALA A 25 -9.79 10.05 3.59
C ALA A 25 -8.86 11.15 4.16
N LEU A 26 -7.56 10.93 4.10
CA LEU A 26 -6.52 11.88 4.51
C LEU A 26 -5.83 12.55 3.32
N SER A 27 -6.48 12.58 2.14
CA SER A 27 -5.91 12.99 0.84
C SER A 27 -5.19 14.33 0.84
N ASP A 28 -5.60 15.23 1.73
CA ASP A 28 -5.11 16.61 1.78
C ASP A 28 -3.71 16.70 2.43
N LYS A 29 -3.18 15.56 2.90
CA LYS A 29 -1.88 15.43 3.54
C LYS A 29 -0.90 14.68 2.63
N LYS A 30 0.38 15.07 2.71
CA LYS A 30 1.47 14.29 2.13
C LYS A 30 1.63 12.98 2.90
N ILE A 31 1.24 11.87 2.28
CA ILE A 31 1.28 10.53 2.87
C ILE A 31 2.36 9.70 2.18
N GLY A 32 3.19 9.05 2.99
CA GLY A 32 4.09 7.99 2.54
C GLY A 32 3.45 6.62 2.74
N TYR A 33 3.66 5.71 1.80
CA TYR A 33 3.27 4.31 1.92
C TYR A 33 4.51 3.42 1.77
N MET A 34 4.72 2.53 2.73
CA MET A 34 5.79 1.54 2.70
C MET A 34 5.22 0.19 3.05
N LYS A 35 5.59 -0.83 2.28
CA LYS A 35 5.23 -2.21 2.50
C LYS A 35 6.46 -3.08 2.19
N PRO A 36 6.82 -4.07 3.04
CA PRO A 36 7.80 -5.08 2.65
C PRO A 36 7.27 -5.88 1.46
N PHE A 37 8.15 -6.34 0.57
CA PHE A 37 7.74 -7.12 -0.59
C PHE A 37 6.89 -8.34 -0.17
N GLY A 38 5.73 -8.50 -0.79
CA GLY A 38 4.79 -9.58 -0.50
C GLY A 38 4.84 -10.71 -1.53
N GLU A 39 3.75 -11.46 -1.61
CA GLU A 39 3.62 -12.61 -2.52
C GLU A 39 3.29 -12.20 -3.98
N ARG A 40 2.76 -10.97 -4.20
CA ARG A 40 2.24 -10.50 -5.51
C ARG A 40 3.18 -9.53 -6.18
N VAL A 41 4.38 -10.00 -6.45
CA VAL A 41 5.42 -9.21 -7.09
C VAL A 41 5.35 -9.38 -8.61
N VAL A 42 5.28 -8.27 -9.33
CA VAL A 42 5.31 -8.20 -10.78
C VAL A 42 6.69 -7.75 -11.22
N TYR A 43 7.33 -8.56 -12.06
CA TYR A 43 8.60 -8.20 -12.68
C TYR A 43 8.38 -7.79 -14.14
N LYS A 44 8.88 -6.59 -14.52
CA LYS A 44 8.81 -6.10 -15.89
C LYS A 44 9.98 -5.18 -16.20
N LYS A 45 10.63 -5.34 -17.36
CA LYS A 45 11.75 -4.49 -17.82
C LYS A 45 12.85 -4.33 -16.76
N LYS A 46 13.28 -5.43 -16.13
CA LYS A 46 14.28 -5.41 -15.04
C LYS A 46 13.88 -4.62 -13.79
N ARG A 47 12.58 -4.39 -13.59
CA ARG A 47 12.03 -3.76 -12.38
C ARG A 47 11.08 -4.72 -11.67
N LEU A 48 11.26 -4.79 -10.37
CA LEU A 48 10.42 -5.55 -9.45
C LEU A 48 9.41 -4.58 -8.82
N TRP A 49 8.12 -4.91 -8.85
CA TRP A 49 7.06 -4.04 -8.33
C TRP A 49 6.00 -4.84 -7.56
N ASP A 50 5.50 -4.32 -6.45
CA ASP A 50 4.41 -4.98 -5.70
C ASP A 50 3.04 -4.51 -6.21
N TYR A 51 2.11 -5.45 -6.34
CA TYR A 51 0.76 -5.14 -6.84
C TYR A 51 0.00 -4.15 -5.94
N ASP A 52 0.11 -4.30 -4.61
CA ASP A 52 -0.57 -3.40 -3.68
C ASP A 52 0.08 -2.00 -3.70
N ALA A 53 1.41 -1.94 -3.86
CA ALA A 53 2.11 -0.68 -4.06
C ALA A 53 1.65 0.03 -5.35
N ALA A 54 1.43 -0.70 -6.45
CA ALA A 54 0.83 -0.14 -7.67
C ALA A 54 -0.61 0.33 -7.46
N ALA A 55 -1.41 -0.35 -6.63
CA ALA A 55 -2.76 0.11 -6.32
C ALA A 55 -2.74 1.41 -5.51
N MET A 56 -1.80 1.55 -4.56
CA MET A 56 -1.61 2.75 -3.76
C MET A 56 -1.21 3.96 -4.61
N THR A 57 -0.45 3.81 -5.70
CA THR A 57 -0.12 4.97 -6.56
C THR A 57 -1.32 5.52 -7.32
N ARG A 58 -2.41 4.75 -7.45
CA ARG A 58 -3.62 5.18 -8.18
C ARG A 58 -4.61 6.00 -7.35
N ILE A 59 -4.44 6.02 -6.03
CA ILE A 59 -5.32 6.79 -5.12
C ILE A 59 -4.80 8.20 -4.82
N PHE A 60 -3.51 8.45 -5.04
CA PHE A 60 -2.95 9.79 -4.97
C PHE A 60 -2.99 10.40 -6.37
N LYS A 61 -3.68 11.53 -6.51
CA LYS A 61 -3.72 12.34 -7.75
C LYS A 61 -2.66 13.42 -7.69
#